data_AF-A0A9X1HFR5-F1
#
_entry.id   AF-A0A9X1HFR5-F1
#
_cell.length_a   1.000
_cell.length_b   1.000
_cell.length_c   1.000
_cell.angle_alpha   90.00
_cell.angle_beta   90.00
_cell.angle_gamma   90.00
#
_symmetry.space_group_name_H-M   'P 1'
#
loop_
_entity.id
_entity.type
_entity.pdbx_description
1 polymer ?
#
loop_
_entity_poly.entity_id
_entity_poly.type
_entity_poly.pdbx_seq_one_letter_code
_entity_poly.pdbx_strand_id
1 'polypeptide(L)'
;SVNITDYNAIPESKKLHSSFKILEKGEYFPLTEDLQIHFLELPKLKQKEIKELSGIELWAEFLKEAGKEGSEKKIKELMERSDIMKDAVENLGKI
;
A
#
# COMPACT_ATOMS: atom_id res chain seq x y z
N SER A 1 7.04 -10.05 6.76
CA SER A 1 7.50 -8.65 6.84
C SER A 1 6.76 -7.81 5.84
N VAL A 2 6.38 -6.57 6.18
CA VAL A 2 5.72 -5.62 5.26
C VAL A 2 6.53 -4.34 5.22
N ASN A 3 6.99 -3.97 4.04
CA ASN A 3 7.73 -2.74 3.78
C ASN A 3 6.85 -1.81 2.95
N ILE A 4 6.75 -0.55 3.39
CA ILE A 4 6.06 0.52 2.65
C ILE A 4 7.15 1.53 2.29
N THR A 5 7.24 1.88 1.01
CA THR A 5 8.36 2.67 0.49
C THR A 5 7.88 3.79 -0.43
N ASP A 6 8.53 4.94 -0.35
CA ASP A 6 8.35 6.10 -1.21
C ASP A 6 9.40 6.17 -2.35
N TYR A 7 10.16 5.09 -2.54
CA TYR A 7 11.15 4.91 -3.62
C TYR A 7 10.91 3.60 -4.37
N ASN A 8 11.59 3.44 -5.52
CA ASN A 8 11.53 2.21 -6.32
C ASN A 8 12.60 1.22 -5.82
N ALA A 9 12.19 0.29 -4.95
CA ALA A 9 13.05 -0.75 -4.41
C ALA A 9 13.26 -1.91 -5.39
N ILE A 10 12.28 -2.17 -6.27
CA ILE A 10 12.24 -3.36 -7.13
C ILE A 10 12.09 -2.94 -8.60
N PRO A 11 13.16 -2.48 -9.26
CA PRO A 11 13.09 -1.91 -10.60
C PRO A 11 12.55 -2.88 -11.67
N GLU A 12 12.66 -4.19 -11.44
CA GLU A 12 12.21 -5.26 -12.34
C GLU A 12 10.66 -5.37 -12.38
N SER A 13 9.96 -4.87 -11.37
CA SER A 13 8.51 -4.98 -11.23
C SER A 13 7.84 -3.61 -11.32
N LYS A 14 6.74 -3.51 -12.07
CA LYS A 14 5.86 -2.33 -12.09
C LYS A 14 4.67 -2.45 -11.12
N LYS A 15 4.61 -3.50 -10.31
CA LYS A 15 3.51 -3.74 -9.38
C LYS A 15 3.59 -2.78 -8.20
N LEU A 16 2.43 -2.27 -7.77
CA LEU A 16 2.32 -1.52 -6.51
C LEU A 16 2.65 -2.41 -5.30
N HIS A 17 2.21 -3.67 -5.33
CA HIS A 17 2.47 -4.65 -4.29
C HIS A 17 3.19 -5.87 -4.85
N SER A 18 4.33 -6.21 -4.26
CA SER A 18 5.08 -7.42 -4.57
C SER A 18 5.19 -8.28 -3.31
N SER A 19 4.96 -9.58 -3.42
CA SER A 19 5.17 -10.57 -2.36
C SER A 19 6.25 -11.54 -2.78
N PHE A 20 7.20 -11.79 -1.89
CA PHE A 20 8.31 -12.71 -2.10
C PHE A 20 8.26 -13.84 -1.07
N LYS A 21 8.59 -15.03 -1.55
CA LYS A 21 8.76 -16.25 -0.76
C LYS A 21 10.20 -16.76 -0.91
N ILE A 22 10.65 -17.54 0.06
CA ILE A 22 11.88 -18.32 -0.07
C ILE A 22 11.54 -19.63 -0.80
N LEU A 23 12.23 -19.86 -1.91
CA LEU A 23 12.04 -21.02 -2.77
C LEU A 23 13.30 -21.87 -2.78
N GLU A 24 13.14 -23.19 -2.92
CA GLU A 24 14.23 -24.08 -3.32
C GLU A 24 14.78 -23.61 -4.68
N LYS A 25 16.10 -23.67 -4.88
CA LYS A 25 16.80 -22.99 -5.98
C LYS A 25 16.59 -23.66 -7.34
N GLY A 26 16.43 -24.97 -7.41
CA GLY A 26 16.32 -25.74 -8.65
C GLY A 26 14.88 -25.97 -9.10
N GLU A 27 14.00 -26.34 -8.17
CA GLU A 27 12.62 -26.74 -8.43
C GLU A 27 11.60 -25.66 -8.08
N TYR A 28 12.01 -24.58 -7.40
CA TYR A 28 11.20 -23.41 -7.07
C TYR A 28 9.96 -23.70 -6.20
N PHE A 29 9.94 -24.80 -5.45
CA PHE A 29 8.90 -25.03 -4.43
C PHE A 29 9.21 -24.21 -3.16
N PRO A 30 8.18 -23.76 -2.41
CA PRO A 30 8.38 -22.93 -1.23
C PRO A 30 9.01 -23.71 -0.07
N LEU A 31 9.97 -23.10 0.60
CA LEU A 31 10.53 -23.64 1.85
C LEU A 31 9.48 -23.68 2.96
N THR A 32 8.64 -22.65 3.04
CA THR A 32 7.51 -22.52 3.97
C THR A 32 6.52 -21.47 3.44
N GLU A 33 5.27 -21.58 3.86
CA GLU A 33 4.20 -20.61 3.58
C GLU A 33 4.15 -19.46 4.60
N ASP A 34 4.76 -19.66 5.78
CA ASP A 34 4.69 -18.72 6.92
C ASP A 34 5.63 -17.52 6.75
N LEU A 35 6.61 -17.59 5.85
CA LEU A 35 7.60 -16.55 5.62
C LEU A 35 7.40 -15.85 4.27
N GLN A 36 6.89 -14.63 4.33
CA GLN A 36 6.72 -13.75 3.19
C GLN A 36 7.28 -12.35 3.45
N ILE A 37 7.84 -11.75 2.40
CA ILE A 37 8.31 -10.37 2.40
C ILE A 37 7.47 -9.59 1.40
N HIS A 38 6.76 -8.59 1.90
CA HIS A 38 5.92 -7.72 1.09
C HIS A 38 6.57 -6.36 0.90
N PHE A 39 6.43 -5.81 -0.31
CA PHE A 39 6.77 -4.44 -0.65
C PHE A 39 5.54 -3.74 -1.23
N LEU A 40 5.15 -2.63 -0.61
CA LEU A 40 4.19 -1.66 -1.13
C LEU A 40 4.96 -0.41 -1.57
N GLU A 41 5.13 -0.24 -2.87
CA GLU A 41 5.96 0.82 -3.47
C GLU A 41 5.06 1.96 -3.96
N LEU A 42 4.89 2.99 -3.12
CA LEU A 42 3.98 4.13 -3.36
C LEU A 42 4.23 4.87 -4.70
N PRO A 43 5.49 5.01 -5.20
CA PRO A 43 5.72 5.62 -6.51
C PRO A 43 5.13 4.84 -7.68
N LYS A 44 4.81 3.55 -7.51
CA LYS A 44 4.22 2.68 -8.53
C LYS A 44 2.69 2.74 -8.54
N LEU A 45 2.08 3.51 -7.65
CA LEU A 45 0.64 3.74 -7.65
C LEU A 45 0.24 4.45 -8.95
N LYS A 46 -0.62 3.80 -9.73
CA LYS A 46 -1.14 4.37 -10.97
C LYS A 46 -2.14 5.48 -10.65
N GLN A 47 -2.15 6.52 -11.48
CA GLN A 47 -3.18 7.55 -11.41
C GLN A 47 -4.53 6.93 -11.77
N LYS A 48 -5.48 7.03 -10.83
CA LYS A 48 -6.87 6.59 -10.95
C LYS A 48 -7.73 7.54 -10.13
N GLU A 49 -9.02 7.59 -10.43
CA GLU A 49 -9.98 8.28 -9.56
C GLU A 49 -10.17 7.49 -8.25
N ILE A 50 -10.43 8.18 -7.13
CA ILE A 50 -10.57 7.53 -5.80
C ILE A 50 -11.64 6.43 -5.80
N LYS A 51 -12.73 6.62 -6.55
CA LYS A 51 -13.81 5.65 -6.71
C LYS A 51 -13.36 4.33 -7.38
N GLU A 52 -12.26 4.36 -8.14
CA GLU A 52 -11.74 3.23 -8.91
C GLU A 52 -10.57 2.51 -8.21
N LEU A 53 -10.09 3.04 -7.08
CA LEU A 53 -9.00 2.44 -6.33
C LEU A 53 -9.47 1.13 -5.70
N SER A 54 -8.66 0.08 -5.81
CA SER A 54 -8.80 -1.12 -4.98
C SER A 54 -8.46 -0.81 -3.51
N GLY A 55 -8.73 -1.74 -2.58
CA GLY A 55 -8.45 -1.52 -1.16
C GLY A 55 -6.98 -1.16 -0.89
N ILE A 56 -6.03 -1.86 -1.50
CA ILE A 56 -4.60 -1.58 -1.32
C ILE A 56 -4.17 -0.27 -1.99
N GLU A 57 -4.77 0.07 -3.13
CA GLU A 57 -4.51 1.34 -3.82
C GLU A 57 -5.08 2.53 -3.04
N LEU A 58 -6.23 2.36 -2.39
CA LEU A 58 -6.83 3.36 -1.52
C LEU A 58 -5.94 3.66 -0.30
N TRP A 59 -5.43 2.62 0.37
CA TRP A 59 -4.47 2.78 1.45
C TRP A 59 -3.14 3.38 0.98
N ALA A 60 -2.65 3.00 -0.20
CA ALA A 60 -1.45 3.59 -0.79
C ALA A 60 -1.64 5.08 -1.11
N GLU A 61 -2.80 5.47 -1.64
CA GLU A 61 -3.13 6.88 -1.89
C GLU A 61 -3.21 7.66 -0.58
N PHE A 62 -3.89 7.11 0.45
CA PHE A 62 -3.91 7.71 1.78
C PHE A 62 -2.50 7.92 2.34
N LEU A 63 -1.63 6.91 2.31
CA LEU A 63 -0.26 7.01 2.81
C LEU A 63 0.60 8.03 2.04
N LYS A 64 0.32 8.24 0.75
CA LYS A 64 0.97 9.30 -0.03
C LYS A 64 0.49 10.70 0.34
N GLU A 65 -0.76 10.85 0.75
CA GLU A 65 -1.39 12.15 1.01
C GLU A 65 -1.31 12.54 2.50
N ALA A 66 -1.22 11.55 3.40
CA ALA A 66 -1.07 11.76 4.82
C ALA A 66 0.18 12.58 5.13
N GLY A 67 0.01 13.72 5.79
CA GLY A 67 1.10 14.62 6.17
C GLY A 67 1.54 15.61 5.08
N LYS A 68 0.90 15.62 3.90
CA LYS A 68 1.10 16.68 2.91
C LYS A 68 0.17 17.86 3.17
N GLU A 69 0.73 19.07 3.13
CA GLU A 69 -0.06 20.31 3.19
C GLU A 69 -0.99 20.40 1.97
N GLY A 70 -2.28 20.73 2.21
CA GLY A 70 -3.27 20.88 1.15
C GLY A 70 -3.98 19.59 0.71
N SER A 71 -3.67 18.45 1.34
CA SER A 71 -4.28 17.16 1.02
C SER A 71 -5.60 16.88 1.77
N GLU A 72 -6.13 17.83 2.55
CA GLU A 72 -7.29 17.64 3.43
C GLU A 72 -8.54 17.21 2.64
N LYS A 73 -8.78 17.82 1.48
CA LYS A 73 -9.92 17.47 0.61
C LYS A 73 -9.81 16.02 0.14
N LYS A 74 -8.61 15.59 -0.25
CA LYS A 74 -8.36 14.25 -0.80
C LYS A 74 -8.43 13.19 0.29
N ILE A 75 -7.91 13.47 1.48
CA ILE A 75 -8.08 12.63 2.68
C ILE A 75 -9.57 12.48 3.02
N LYS A 76 -10.35 13.56 2.95
CA LYS A 76 -11.79 13.50 3.19
C LYS A 76 -12.51 12.58 2.19
N GLU A 77 -12.21 12.71 0.90
CA GLU A 77 -12.79 11.85 -0.14
C GLU A 77 -12.42 10.36 0.07
N LEU A 78 -11.18 10.08 0.48
CA LEU A 78 -10.74 8.72 0.83
C LEU A 78 -11.49 8.14 2.03
N MET A 79 -11.74 8.95 3.07
CA MET A 79 -12.54 8.53 4.24
C MET A 79 -14.02 8.28 3.88
N GLU A 80 -14.61 9.10 3.01
CA GLU A 80 -15.98 8.90 2.53
C GLU A 80 -16.14 7.60 1.72
N ARG A 81 -15.07 7.15 1.05
CA ARG A 81 -15.04 5.87 0.30
C ARG A 81 -14.97 4.66 1.23
N SER A 82 -14.44 4.79 2.45
CA SER A 82 -14.19 3.63 3.32
C SER A 82 -14.38 3.93 4.80
N ASP A 83 -15.42 3.31 5.39
CA ASP A 83 -15.69 3.39 6.83
C ASP A 83 -14.49 2.93 7.66
N ILE A 84 -13.82 1.84 7.26
CA ILE A 84 -12.61 1.33 7.95
C ILE A 84 -11.49 2.38 7.95
N MET A 85 -11.29 3.09 6.83
CA MET A 85 -10.28 4.14 6.76
C MET A 85 -10.67 5.34 7.61
N LYS A 86 -11.95 5.74 7.58
CA LYS A 86 -12.48 6.80 8.43
C LYS A 86 -12.24 6.49 9.90
N ASP A 87 -12.59 5.29 10.35
CA ASP A 87 -12.36 4.84 11.73
C ASP A 87 -10.87 4.88 12.09
N ALA A 88 -9.99 4.43 11.19
CA ALA A 88 -8.55 4.46 11.41
C ALA A 88 -8.01 5.89 11.58
N VAL A 89 -8.42 6.82 10.69
CA VAL A 89 -7.99 8.22 10.74
C VAL A 89 -8.50 8.92 12.00
N GLU A 90 -9.77 8.70 12.37
CA GLU A 90 -10.34 9.25 13.61
C GLU A 90 -9.63 8.75 14.86
N ASN A 91 -9.14 7.51 14.86
CA ASN A 91 -8.38 6.95 15.97
C ASN A 91 -6.93 7.45 16.02
N LEU A 92 -6.31 7.77 14.87
CA LEU A 92 -4.99 8.43 14.84
C LEU A 92 -5.01 9.80 15.52
N GLY A 93 -6.12 10.55 15.42
CA GLY A 93 -6.27 11.85 16.08
C GLY A 93 -6.50 11.79 17.60
N LYS A 94 -6.64 10.58 18.19
CA LYS A 94 -6.86 10.37 19.62
C LYS A 94 -5.59 9.96 20.39
N ILE A 95 -4.49 9.74 19.67
CA ILE A 95 -3.19 9.33 20.22
C ILE A 95 -2.31 10.57 20.39
#